data_AF-A0A7R9U1C4-F1
#
_entry.id   AF-A0A7R9U1C4-F1
#
_cell.length_a   1.000
_cell.length_b   1.000
_cell.length_c   1.000
_cell.angle_alpha   90.00
_cell.angle_beta   90.00
_cell.angle_gamma   90.00
#
_symmetry.space_group_name_H-M   'P 1'
#
loop_
_entity.id
_entity.type
_entity.pdbx_description
1 polymer ?
#
loop_
_entity_poly.entity_id
_entity_poly.type
_entity_poly.pdbx_seq_one_letter_code
_entity_poly.pdbx_strand_id
1 'polypeptide(L)'
;LTDLLAWHTADPVDAAEIARTDTICRDFQGNRNPFIDHPSLVSQLFDAPAPCACTTCSETQDGQCSLTTDSPSSSPTATSCGSLRPGDIMIVGVSSDNPDTVVLVALTSIPEGTQFLMTDNGYIS
;
A
#
# COMPACT_ATOMS: atom_id res chain seq x y z
N LEU A 1 -18.22 4.78 5.89
CA LEU A 1 -16.97 4.04 6.23
C LEU A 1 -17.07 3.38 7.60
N THR A 2 -17.63 4.05 8.61
CA THR A 2 -17.85 3.49 9.97
C THR A 2 -18.53 2.12 10.00
N ASP A 3 -19.53 1.88 9.15
CA ASP A 3 -20.31 0.63 9.19
C ASP A 3 -19.52 -0.57 8.65
N LEU A 4 -18.72 -0.38 7.59
CA LEU A 4 -17.90 -1.44 7.00
C LEU A 4 -16.77 -1.88 7.95
N LEU A 5 -16.16 -0.93 8.67
CA LEU A 5 -15.17 -1.24 9.70
C LEU A 5 -15.79 -2.00 10.89
N ALA A 6 -17.00 -1.58 11.31
CA ALA A 6 -17.72 -2.26 12.38
C ALA A 6 -18.07 -3.70 11.98
N TRP A 7 -18.54 -3.94 10.75
CA TRP A 7 -18.83 -5.27 10.26
C TRP A 7 -17.59 -6.16 10.15
N HIS A 8 -16.48 -5.61 9.65
CA HIS A 8 -15.21 -6.34 9.59
C HIS A 8 -14.72 -6.80 10.96
N THR A 9 -14.94 -5.99 12.01
CA THR A 9 -14.56 -6.36 13.38
C THR A 9 -15.52 -7.38 13.99
N ALA A 10 -16.81 -7.30 13.64
CA ALA A 10 -17.84 -8.19 14.14
C ALA A 10 -17.78 -9.61 13.52
N ASP A 11 -17.25 -9.73 12.31
CA ASP A 11 -17.13 -10.99 11.55
C ASP A 11 -15.67 -11.24 11.15
N PRO A 12 -14.87 -11.87 12.02
CA PRO A 12 -13.46 -12.13 11.75
C PRO A 12 -13.29 -13.20 10.68
N VAL A 13 -12.22 -13.07 9.89
CA VAL A 13 -11.92 -13.96 8.76
C VAL A 13 -11.88 -15.43 9.18
N ASP A 14 -12.63 -16.27 8.45
CA ASP A 14 -12.75 -17.69 8.73
C ASP A 14 -12.02 -18.59 7.71
N ALA A 15 -11.98 -19.90 8.01
CA ALA A 15 -11.32 -20.89 7.15
C ALA A 15 -12.03 -21.08 5.79
N ALA A 16 -13.34 -20.85 5.72
CA ALA A 16 -14.10 -20.96 4.48
C ALA A 16 -13.78 -19.79 3.53
N GLU A 17 -13.61 -18.59 4.08
CA GLU A 17 -13.19 -17.41 3.34
C GLU A 17 -11.77 -17.55 2.79
N ILE A 18 -10.84 -18.10 3.59
CA ILE A 18 -9.49 -18.43 3.13
C ILE A 18 -9.54 -19.44 1.98
N ALA A 19 -10.27 -20.56 2.15
CA ALA A 19 -10.39 -21.57 1.11
C ALA A 19 -11.03 -21.04 -0.19
N ARG A 20 -12.00 -20.13 -0.06
CA ARG A 20 -12.62 -19.45 -1.20
C ARG A 20 -11.61 -18.53 -1.89
N THR A 21 -10.86 -17.72 -1.13
CA THR A 21 -9.84 -16.82 -1.69
C THR A 21 -8.76 -17.59 -2.44
N ASP A 22 -8.31 -18.73 -1.91
CA ASP A 22 -7.33 -19.61 -2.55
C ASP A 22 -7.83 -20.12 -3.90
N THR A 23 -9.09 -20.58 -3.94
CA THR A 23 -9.73 -21.09 -5.16
C THR A 23 -9.90 -19.98 -6.20
N ILE A 24 -10.42 -18.83 -5.79
CA ILE A 24 -10.64 -17.67 -6.69
C ILE A 24 -9.32 -17.17 -7.28
N CYS A 25 -8.29 -17.05 -6.44
CA CYS A 25 -6.98 -16.61 -6.88
C CYS A 25 -6.36 -17.60 -7.86
N ARG A 26 -6.37 -18.90 -7.53
CA ARG A 26 -5.71 -19.93 -8.36
C ARG A 26 -6.41 -20.14 -9.70
N ASP A 27 -7.74 -20.18 -9.69
CA ASP A 27 -8.51 -20.71 -10.82
C ASP A 27 -9.13 -19.60 -11.69
N PHE A 28 -9.21 -18.35 -11.22
CA PHE A 28 -9.96 -17.29 -11.91
C PHE A 28 -9.25 -15.94 -12.01
N GLN A 29 -8.88 -15.31 -10.89
CA GLN A 29 -8.48 -13.89 -10.88
C GLN A 29 -6.97 -13.66 -10.89
N GLY A 30 -6.18 -14.61 -10.37
CA GLY A 30 -4.72 -14.48 -10.30
C GLY A 30 -4.22 -13.49 -9.23
N ASN A 31 -5.10 -12.88 -8.44
CA ASN A 31 -4.76 -12.03 -7.30
C ASN A 31 -5.54 -12.41 -6.03
N ARG A 32 -4.96 -12.07 -4.88
CA ARG A 32 -5.51 -12.36 -3.54
C ARG A 32 -6.20 -11.13 -2.95
N ASN A 33 -7.20 -11.35 -2.09
CA ASN A 33 -7.75 -10.29 -1.27
C ASN A 33 -6.87 -10.07 -0.03
N PRO A 34 -6.13 -8.94 0.08
CA PRO A 34 -5.21 -8.71 1.18
C PRO A 34 -5.89 -8.55 2.54
N PHE A 35 -7.18 -8.20 2.60
CA PHE A 35 -7.91 -8.12 3.87
C PHE A 35 -8.33 -9.49 4.42
N ILE A 36 -8.30 -10.54 3.59
CA ILE A 36 -8.47 -11.94 4.03
C ILE A 36 -7.12 -12.49 4.51
N ASP A 37 -6.06 -12.26 3.74
CA ASP A 37 -4.72 -12.78 4.07
C ASP A 37 -4.07 -12.01 5.24
N HIS A 38 -4.38 -10.72 5.40
CA HIS A 38 -3.85 -9.84 6.44
C HIS A 38 -4.96 -8.93 7.03
N PRO A 39 -5.86 -9.46 7.88
CA PRO A 39 -6.98 -8.68 8.45
C PRO A 39 -6.52 -7.44 9.24
N SER A 40 -5.32 -7.48 9.84
CA SER A 40 -4.74 -6.35 10.58
C SER A 40 -4.46 -5.10 9.72
N LEU A 41 -4.47 -5.23 8.39
CA LEU A 41 -4.33 -4.09 7.49
C LEU A 41 -5.52 -3.12 7.60
N VAL A 42 -6.71 -3.60 7.96
CA VAL A 42 -7.90 -2.74 8.08
C VAL A 42 -7.66 -1.67 9.15
N SER A 43 -7.20 -2.07 10.33
CA SER A 43 -6.88 -1.10 11.39
C SER A 43 -5.67 -0.23 11.05
N GLN A 44 -4.64 -0.77 10.41
CA GLN A 44 -3.47 0.02 10.03
C GLN A 44 -3.80 1.13 9.01
N LEU A 45 -4.74 0.87 8.10
CA LEU A 45 -5.08 1.81 7.02
C LEU A 45 -6.23 2.75 7.39
N PHE A 46 -7.21 2.27 8.16
CA PHE A 46 -8.47 2.98 8.37
C PHE A 46 -8.75 3.35 9.84
N ASP A 47 -8.08 2.71 10.81
CA ASP A 47 -8.13 3.12 12.24
C ASP A 47 -6.94 3.98 12.66
N ALA A 48 -5.94 4.16 11.79
CA ALA A 48 -4.85 5.09 12.06
C ALA A 48 -5.45 6.52 12.18
N PRO A 49 -5.10 7.28 13.24
CA PRO A 49 -5.40 8.69 13.24
C PRO A 49 -4.79 9.27 11.95
N ALA A 50 -5.56 10.08 11.23
CA ALA A 50 -5.09 10.73 10.00
C ALA A 50 -3.64 11.18 10.20
N PRO A 51 -2.71 10.87 9.27
CA PRO A 51 -1.35 11.36 9.38
C PRO A 51 -1.46 12.86 9.62
N CYS A 52 -1.02 13.26 10.81
CA CYS A 52 -1.03 14.59 11.38
C CYS A 52 -1.74 15.66 10.52
N ALA A 53 -2.80 16.27 11.05
CA ALA A 53 -3.04 17.66 10.72
C ALA A 53 -1.68 18.36 10.84
N CYS A 54 -1.19 18.90 9.73
CA CYS A 54 -0.09 19.87 9.73
C CYS A 54 -0.55 21.02 10.65
N THR A 55 -0.30 20.86 11.93
CA THR A 55 -0.45 21.91 12.93
C THR A 55 0.92 22.55 12.94
N THR A 56 1.02 23.58 12.10
CA THR A 56 2.19 24.43 11.88
C THR A 56 3.41 23.72 11.28
N CYS A 57 3.47 23.69 9.95
CA CYS A 57 4.74 24.02 9.32
C CYS A 57 5.11 25.42 9.84
N SER A 58 5.99 25.50 10.83
CA SER A 58 6.59 26.78 11.20
C SER A 58 7.51 27.15 10.04
N GLU A 59 7.17 28.20 9.32
CA GLU A 59 8.07 28.82 8.35
C GLU A 59 9.39 29.17 9.04
N THR A 60 10.42 28.37 8.81
CA THR A 60 11.79 28.87 8.80
C THR A 60 12.12 29.18 7.35
N GLN A 61 12.60 30.39 7.09
CA GLN A 61 13.10 30.81 5.78
C GLN A 61 14.03 29.72 5.22
N ASP A 62 13.69 29.22 4.03
CA ASP A 62 14.31 28.14 3.22
C ASP A 62 13.48 26.86 2.98
N GLY A 63 12.20 26.80 3.40
CA GLY A 63 11.17 26.05 2.66
C GLY A 63 11.43 24.56 2.36
N GLN A 64 12.14 23.85 3.24
CA GLN A 64 12.41 22.42 3.07
C GLN A 64 11.91 21.62 4.27
N CYS A 65 10.91 20.77 4.04
CA CYS A 65 10.44 19.80 5.02
C CYS A 65 11.41 18.61 5.01
N SER A 66 12.33 18.55 5.99
CA SER A 66 13.29 17.45 6.11
C SER A 66 12.65 16.30 6.90
N LEU A 67 12.22 15.27 6.18
CA LEU A 67 11.97 13.95 6.76
C LEU A 67 13.30 13.22 6.77
N THR A 68 14.01 13.20 7.91
CA THR A 68 15.14 12.30 8.09
C THR A 68 14.60 10.89 8.28
N THR A 69 14.27 10.21 7.19
CA THR A 69 14.21 8.76 7.19
C THR A 69 15.65 8.26 7.14
N ASP A 70 16.09 7.60 8.19
CA ASP A 70 17.26 6.71 8.12
C ASP A 70 16.95 5.62 7.08
N SER A 71 17.25 5.89 5.82
CA SER A 71 17.25 4.87 4.78
C SER A 71 18.38 3.89 5.11
N PRO A 72 18.14 2.58 5.22
CA PRO A 72 19.23 1.63 5.20
C PRO A 72 19.89 1.73 3.82
N SER A 73 21.04 2.41 3.78
CA SER A 73 21.91 2.44 2.60
C SER A 73 22.65 1.11 2.52
N SER A 74 22.06 0.15 1.81
CA SER A 74 22.79 -0.97 1.24
C SER A 74 22.93 -0.72 -0.26
N SER A 75 24.19 -0.53 -0.67
CA SER A 75 24.64 -0.42 -2.06
C SER A 75 24.08 -1.57 -2.92
N PRO A 76 23.50 -1.31 -4.12
CA PRO A 76 22.85 -2.37 -4.88
C PRO A 76 23.90 -3.27 -5.53
N THR A 77 24.08 -4.47 -5.00
CA THR A 77 24.60 -5.59 -5.78
C THR A 77 23.38 -6.28 -6.35
N ALA A 78 22.90 -5.81 -7.51
CA ALA A 78 21.69 -6.29 -8.19
C ALA A 78 21.62 -7.82 -8.22
N THR A 79 21.02 -8.39 -7.18
CA THR A 79 20.87 -9.83 -6.99
C THR A 79 19.41 -10.12 -7.29
N SER A 80 19.20 -10.52 -8.54
CA SER A 80 17.98 -11.11 -9.13
C SER A 80 16.65 -10.60 -8.58
N CYS A 81 15.89 -9.90 -9.43
CA CYS A 81 14.45 -9.72 -9.25
C CYS A 81 13.79 -11.03 -8.80
N GLY A 82 13.45 -11.14 -7.52
CA GLY A 82 12.27 -11.90 -7.15
C GLY A 82 11.13 -11.18 -7.84
N SER A 83 10.59 -11.76 -8.92
CA SER A 83 9.52 -11.11 -9.69
C SER A 83 8.35 -10.84 -8.75
N LEU A 84 8.07 -9.58 -8.45
CA LEU A 84 6.80 -9.19 -7.84
C LEU A 84 5.69 -9.80 -8.70
N ARG A 85 4.71 -10.42 -8.04
CA ARG A 85 3.53 -11.00 -8.66
C ARG A 85 2.35 -10.04 -8.50
N PRO A 86 1.34 -10.11 -9.39
CA PRO A 86 0.07 -9.44 -9.15
C PRO A 86 -0.45 -9.78 -7.75
N GLY A 87 -0.73 -8.76 -6.94
CA GLY A 87 -1.15 -8.92 -5.53
C GLY A 87 -0.06 -8.69 -4.49
N ASP A 88 1.21 -8.53 -4.87
CA ASP A 88 2.30 -8.24 -3.92
C ASP A 88 2.34 -6.77 -3.47
N ILE A 89 1.72 -5.87 -4.24
CA ILE A 89 1.61 -4.44 -3.96
C ILE A 89 0.13 -4.04 -3.98
N MET A 90 -0.32 -3.36 -2.93
CA MET A 90 -1.66 -2.82 -2.81
C MET A 90 -1.64 -1.30 -2.97
N ILE A 91 -2.52 -0.77 -3.84
CA ILE A 91 -2.76 0.67 -3.94
C ILE A 91 -3.92 1.01 -2.99
N VAL A 92 -3.65 1.82 -1.97
CA VAL A 92 -4.64 2.14 -0.92
C VAL A 92 -5.18 3.56 -1.03
N GLY A 93 -4.54 4.41 -1.83
CA GLY A 93 -4.99 5.78 -2.05
C GLY A 93 -4.38 6.37 -3.31
N VAL A 94 -5.20 7.15 -4.02
CA VAL A 94 -4.79 8.02 -5.13
C VAL A 94 -5.44 9.37 -4.89
N SER A 95 -4.64 10.41 -4.76
CA SER A 95 -5.05 11.82 -4.72
C SER A 95 -4.50 12.47 -5.98
N SER A 96 -5.37 13.07 -6.80
CA SER A 96 -5.05 13.65 -8.11
C SER A 96 -5.23 15.18 -8.11
N ASP A 97 -5.09 15.78 -6.93
CA ASP A 97 -5.32 17.19 -6.66
C ASP A 97 -3.99 17.88 -6.30
N ASN A 98 -3.09 17.94 -7.29
CA ASN A 98 -1.84 18.70 -7.32
C ASN A 98 -1.32 19.21 -5.95
N PRO A 99 -0.36 18.50 -5.32
CA PRO A 99 0.47 17.41 -5.87
C PRO A 99 -0.22 16.03 -5.85
N ASP A 100 0.01 15.27 -6.92
CA ASP A 100 -0.52 13.90 -7.00
C ASP A 100 0.17 13.00 -5.99
N THR A 101 -0.62 12.22 -5.26
CA THR A 101 -0.14 11.30 -4.24
C THR A 101 -0.69 9.92 -4.51
N VAL A 102 0.21 8.92 -4.54
CA VAL A 102 -0.16 7.50 -4.57
C VAL A 102 0.39 6.85 -3.31
N VAL A 103 -0.47 6.17 -2.56
CA VAL A 103 -0.09 5.43 -1.36
C VAL A 103 -0.09 3.93 -1.69
N LEU A 104 1.06 3.31 -1.47
CA LEU A 104 1.28 1.88 -1.71
C LEU A 104 1.57 1.16 -0.39
N VAL A 105 1.07 -0.06 -0.28
CA VAL A 105 1.45 -1.01 0.78
C VAL A 105 2.12 -2.20 0.11
N ALA A 106 3.34 -2.51 0.55
CA ALA A 106 4.03 -3.74 0.16
C ALA A 106 3.55 -4.89 1.04
N LEU A 107 3.00 -5.93 0.42
CA LEU A 107 2.53 -7.13 1.11
C LEU A 107 3.61 -8.23 1.15
N THR A 108 4.71 -8.00 0.44
CA THR A 108 5.93 -8.81 0.44
C THR A 108 7.16 -7.90 0.51
N SER A 109 8.33 -8.48 0.74
CA SER A 109 9.60 -7.76 0.66
C SER A 109 9.84 -7.27 -0.77
N ILE A 110 10.01 -5.96 -0.92
CA ILE A 110 10.40 -5.36 -2.21
C ILE A 110 11.89 -5.64 -2.44
N PRO A 111 12.29 -6.31 -3.52
CA PRO A 111 13.70 -6.51 -3.86
C PRO A 111 14.44 -5.19 -4.01
N GLU A 112 15.70 -5.13 -3.59
CA GLU A 112 16.54 -3.95 -3.82
C GLU A 112 16.67 -3.64 -5.32
N GLY A 113 16.69 -2.36 -5.66
CA GLY A 113 16.73 -1.90 -7.05
C GLY A 113 15.40 -2.00 -7.82
N THR A 114 14.29 -2.38 -7.16
CA THR A 114 12.94 -2.27 -7.74
C THR A 114 12.63 -0.80 -8.05
N GLN A 115 12.24 -0.52 -9.30
CA GLN A 115 11.86 0.82 -9.75
C GLN A 115 10.33 0.87 -9.97
N PHE A 116 9.68 1.88 -9.40
CA PHE A 116 8.27 2.17 -9.65
C PHE A 116 8.16 3.29 -10.68
N LEU A 117 7.57 2.99 -11.82
CA LEU A 117 7.24 3.99 -12.85
C LEU A 117 5.77 4.38 -12.71
N MET A 118 5.52 5.67 -12.49
CA MET A 118 4.18 6.25 -12.44
C MET A 118 4.07 7.32 -13.52
N THR A 119 2.96 7.32 -14.27
CA THR A 119 2.68 8.27 -15.35
C THR A 119 1.19 8.65 -15.32
N ASP A 120 0.89 9.92 -15.55
CA ASP A 120 -0.46 10.50 -15.63
C ASP A 120 -0.99 10.59 -17.07
N ASN A 121 -0.18 10.24 -18.08
CA ASN A 121 -0.51 10.37 -19.50
C ASN A 121 -1.35 9.19 -20.01
N GLY A 122 -2.63 9.18 -19.68
CA GLY A 122 -3.60 8.12 -20.02
C GLY A 122 -4.25 8.15 -21.41
N TYR A 123 -3.76 8.94 -22.37
CA TYR A 123 -4.33 8.96 -23.73
C TYR A 123 -3.38 8.30 -24.75
N ILE A 124 -3.74 7.10 -25.22
CA ILE A 124 -3.24 6.54 -26.48
C ILE A 124 -4.24 6.92 -27.57
N SER A 125 -3.79 7.67 -28.58
CA SER A 125 -4.50 7.84 -29.85
C SER A 125 -4.22 6.67 -30.78
#